data_AF-A0A968WY24-F1
#
_entry.id   AF-A0A968WY24-F1
#
_cell.length_a   1.000
_cell.length_b   1.000
_cell.length_c   1.000
_cell.angle_alpha   90.00
_cell.angle_beta   90.00
_cell.angle_gamma   90.00
#
_symmetry.space_group_name_H-M   'P 1'
#
loop_
_entity.id
_entity.type
_entity.pdbx_description
1 polymer ?
#
loop_
_entity_poly.entity_id
_entity_poly.type
_entity_poly.pdbx_seq_one_letter_code
_entity_poly.pdbx_strand_id
1 'polypeptide(L)'
;MPSPRHIREAVVQFLYCADLEGGANPAELRGPFWDFVTESDRRSLQLAMFRTVHHLAHGREGRLAEFVERQETAHALFSAWPQAESLKMDLKRIAELESGWSTAFAKLERLPKDDDHASVAESFSAALGTLFSVDRDLAAVRQRFLLGIEDFPALRGQLEAVSATIRRLQRISDRLRMVEEPEKFPEQADLARLRDSKESILELQKRSDALVDAVLLKKEQIDETLAAIVDNFAPERIDPVDRAILRLGTYEILHTETPPKVAINEAIELAKRFGTTDSRRFVNGVLDKVSKLEVKS
;
A
#
# COMPACT_ATOMS: atom_id res chain seq x y z
N MET A 1 -11.31 -2.31 7.16
CA MET A 1 -10.39 -2.36 8.31
C MET A 1 -10.03 -3.80 8.63
N PRO A 2 -8.77 -4.09 9.01
CA PRO A 2 -8.35 -5.42 9.43
C PRO A 2 -9.06 -5.82 10.73
N SER A 3 -9.38 -7.11 10.86
CA SER A 3 -9.96 -7.64 12.09
C SER A 3 -8.90 -7.73 13.20
N PRO A 4 -9.28 -7.66 14.49
CA PRO A 4 -8.35 -7.89 15.60
C PRO A 4 -7.60 -9.22 15.48
N ARG A 5 -8.27 -10.27 15.00
CA ARG A 5 -7.66 -11.57 14.75
C ARG A 5 -6.55 -11.50 13.70
N HIS A 6 -6.78 -10.80 12.58
CA HIS A 6 -5.77 -10.66 11.53
C HIS A 6 -4.53 -9.90 12.03
N ILE A 7 -4.72 -8.90 12.88
CA ILE A 7 -3.62 -8.18 13.54
C ILE A 7 -2.82 -9.13 14.45
N ARG A 8 -3.49 -9.92 15.31
CA ARG A 8 -2.80 -10.90 16.17
C ARG A 8 -2.03 -11.94 15.38
N GLU A 9 -2.59 -12.41 14.27
CA GLU A 9 -1.92 -13.36 13.37
C GLU A 9 -0.63 -12.77 12.80
N ALA A 10 -0.67 -11.53 12.31
CA ALA A 10 0.52 -10.83 11.82
C ALA A 10 1.56 -10.62 12.95
N VAL A 11 1.13 -10.24 14.15
CA VAL A 11 2.03 -10.05 15.31
C VAL A 11 2.72 -11.36 15.69
N VAL A 12 2.00 -12.48 15.77
CA VAL A 12 2.60 -13.78 16.09
C VAL A 12 3.61 -14.21 15.02
N GLN A 13 3.29 -14.04 13.74
CA GLN A 13 4.21 -14.34 12.64
C GLN A 13 5.48 -13.47 12.72
N PHE A 14 5.32 -12.17 13.02
CA PHE A 14 6.44 -11.26 13.17
C PHE A 14 7.35 -11.65 14.34
N LEU A 15 6.77 -11.88 15.52
CA LEU A 15 7.51 -12.29 16.72
C LEU A 15 8.23 -13.62 16.51
N TYR A 16 7.61 -14.56 15.80
CA TYR A 16 8.23 -15.82 15.40
C TYR A 16 9.46 -15.59 14.50
N CYS A 17 9.34 -14.76 13.46
CA CYS A 17 10.46 -14.43 12.58
C CYS A 17 11.61 -13.73 13.33
N ALA A 18 11.29 -12.75 14.19
CA ALA A 18 12.28 -12.02 14.98
C ALA A 18 13.06 -12.93 15.94
N ASP A 19 12.40 -13.96 16.47
CA ASP A 19 13.00 -14.94 17.38
C ASP A 19 13.82 -16.03 16.64
N LEU A 20 13.43 -16.43 15.43
CA LEU A 20 14.09 -17.52 14.69
C LEU A 20 15.48 -17.16 14.18
N GLU A 21 15.73 -15.91 13.83
CA GLU A 21 17.02 -15.47 13.28
C GLU A 21 18.07 -15.13 14.36
N GLY A 22 17.96 -15.73 15.54
CA GLY A 22 18.92 -15.50 16.63
C GLY A 22 18.88 -14.07 17.20
N GLY A 23 17.74 -13.39 17.07
CA GLY A 23 17.59 -11.99 17.49
C GLY A 23 17.95 -10.98 16.41
N ALA A 24 17.65 -11.27 15.14
CA ALA A 24 17.71 -10.26 14.08
C ALA A 24 16.97 -9.00 14.52
N ASN A 25 17.54 -7.86 14.19
CA ASN A 25 17.03 -6.56 14.61
C ASN A 25 15.58 -6.41 14.08
N PRO A 26 14.57 -6.26 14.97
CA PRO A 26 13.19 -6.11 14.53
C PRO A 26 12.98 -4.97 13.52
N ALA A 27 13.83 -3.94 13.55
CA ALA A 27 13.78 -2.85 12.58
C ALA A 27 14.15 -3.31 11.15
N GLU A 28 15.08 -4.26 11.01
CA GLU A 28 15.55 -4.77 9.70
C GLU A 28 14.55 -5.75 9.07
N LEU A 29 13.80 -6.47 9.90
CA LEU A 29 12.82 -7.47 9.46
C LEU A 29 11.49 -6.88 8.97
N ARG A 30 11.10 -5.68 9.43
CA ARG A 30 9.79 -5.07 9.15
C ARG A 30 9.48 -4.94 7.66
N GLY A 31 10.42 -4.44 6.87
CA GLY A 31 10.22 -4.26 5.42
C GLY A 31 9.92 -5.60 4.72
N PRO A 32 10.87 -6.56 4.73
CA PRO A 32 10.67 -7.87 4.12
C PRO A 32 9.44 -8.63 4.65
N PHE A 33 9.16 -8.53 5.94
CA PHE A 33 7.98 -9.15 6.54
C PHE A 33 6.68 -8.60 5.95
N TRP A 34 6.56 -7.28 5.88
CA TRP A 34 5.36 -6.65 5.35
C TRP A 34 5.20 -6.87 3.85
N ASP A 35 6.30 -6.93 3.10
CA ASP A 35 6.27 -7.32 1.70
C ASP A 35 5.68 -8.72 1.52
N PHE A 36 6.10 -9.68 2.35
CA PHE A 36 5.58 -11.04 2.31
C PHE A 36 4.11 -11.15 2.76
N VAL A 37 3.78 -10.68 3.96
CA VAL A 37 2.44 -10.87 4.56
C VAL A 37 1.35 -10.15 3.76
N THR A 38 1.67 -9.01 3.15
CA THR A 38 0.68 -8.23 2.37
C THR A 38 0.75 -8.49 0.87
N GLU A 39 1.56 -9.43 0.39
CA GLU A 39 1.77 -9.69 -1.05
C GLU A 39 0.44 -9.89 -1.79
N SER A 40 -0.42 -10.78 -1.28
CA SER A 40 -1.71 -11.11 -1.91
C SER A 40 -2.67 -9.92 -1.96
N ASP A 41 -2.77 -9.16 -0.87
CA ASP A 41 -3.63 -7.99 -0.77
C ASP A 41 -3.13 -6.86 -1.68
N ARG A 42 -1.81 -6.61 -1.68
CA ARG A 42 -1.16 -5.62 -2.56
C ARG A 42 -1.35 -5.97 -4.02
N ARG A 43 -1.22 -7.24 -4.40
CA ARG A 43 -1.43 -7.69 -5.77
C ARG A 43 -2.88 -7.51 -6.21
N SER A 44 -3.82 -7.86 -5.35
CA SER A 44 -5.25 -7.63 -5.60
C SER A 44 -5.57 -6.15 -5.80
N LEU A 45 -5.01 -5.28 -4.96
CA LEU A 45 -5.12 -3.83 -5.08
C LEU A 45 -4.52 -3.34 -6.40
N GLN A 46 -3.29 -3.74 -6.73
CA GLN A 46 -2.61 -3.37 -7.97
C GLN A 46 -3.42 -3.77 -9.21
N LEU A 47 -3.95 -4.99 -9.25
CA LEU A 47 -4.76 -5.46 -10.37
C LEU A 47 -6.06 -4.65 -10.51
N ALA A 48 -6.70 -4.30 -9.39
CA ALA A 48 -7.87 -3.43 -9.38
C ALA A 48 -7.54 -2.01 -9.87
N MET A 49 -6.40 -1.44 -9.44
CA MET A 49 -5.89 -0.16 -9.93
C MET A 49 -5.68 -0.22 -11.44
N PHE A 50 -4.97 -1.23 -11.95
CA PHE A 50 -4.75 -1.40 -13.39
C PHE A 50 -6.06 -1.50 -14.17
N ARG A 51 -7.01 -2.33 -13.74
CA ARG A 51 -8.31 -2.45 -14.42
C ARG A 51 -9.03 -1.10 -14.51
N THR A 52 -8.94 -0.30 -13.44
CA THR A 52 -9.51 1.05 -13.40
C THR A 52 -8.78 2.00 -14.34
N VAL A 53 -7.44 2.01 -14.31
CA VAL A 53 -6.60 2.79 -15.23
C VAL A 53 -6.89 2.44 -16.68
N HIS A 54 -6.94 1.15 -17.01
CA HIS A 54 -7.23 0.65 -18.35
C HIS A 54 -8.62 1.08 -18.82
N HIS A 55 -9.63 1.02 -17.95
CA HIS A 55 -10.96 1.53 -18.27
C HIS A 55 -10.95 3.05 -18.54
N LEU A 56 -10.26 3.84 -17.71
CA LEU A 56 -10.15 5.29 -17.87
C LEU A 56 -9.34 5.69 -19.12
N ALA A 57 -8.38 4.87 -19.51
CA ALA A 57 -7.57 5.05 -20.72
C ALA A 57 -8.35 4.75 -22.01
N HIS A 58 -9.56 4.18 -21.93
CA HIS A 58 -10.34 3.85 -23.10
C HIS A 58 -10.66 5.10 -23.96
N GLY A 59 -10.38 5.00 -25.26
CA GLY A 59 -10.52 6.12 -26.21
C GLY A 59 -9.50 7.25 -26.04
N ARG A 60 -8.48 7.10 -25.17
CA ARG A 60 -7.39 8.08 -25.01
C ARG A 60 -6.59 8.23 -26.31
N GLU A 61 -6.37 7.15 -27.04
CA GLU A 61 -5.63 7.13 -28.31
C GLU A 61 -6.22 8.10 -29.35
N GLY A 62 -7.54 8.11 -29.53
CA GLY A 62 -8.19 9.04 -30.47
C GLY A 62 -8.01 10.50 -30.07
N ARG A 63 -8.05 10.79 -28.75
CA ARG A 63 -7.79 12.14 -28.22
C ARG A 63 -6.31 12.54 -28.38
N LEU A 64 -5.40 11.57 -28.26
CA LEU A 64 -3.98 11.80 -28.48
C LEU A 64 -3.68 12.07 -29.95
N ALA A 65 -4.30 11.33 -30.88
CA ALA A 65 -4.18 11.60 -32.31
C ALA A 65 -4.66 13.03 -32.66
N GLU A 66 -5.80 13.44 -32.13
CA GLU A 66 -6.32 14.81 -32.27
C GLU A 66 -5.36 15.86 -31.67
N PHE A 67 -4.66 15.53 -30.57
CA PHE A 67 -3.64 16.41 -30.00
C PHE A 67 -2.42 16.52 -30.93
N VAL A 68 -1.95 15.39 -31.48
CA VAL A 68 -0.77 15.34 -32.35
C VAL A 68 -0.97 16.18 -33.62
N GLU A 69 -2.15 16.14 -34.22
CA GLU A 69 -2.47 16.99 -35.38
C GLU A 69 -2.48 18.48 -35.01
N ARG A 70 -3.09 18.83 -33.87
CA ARG A 70 -3.25 20.22 -33.44
C ARG A 70 -1.98 20.86 -32.90
N GLN A 71 -1.10 20.08 -32.28
CA GLN A 71 0.17 20.59 -31.76
C GLN A 71 1.10 21.03 -32.89
N GLU A 72 1.08 20.36 -34.06
CA GLU A 72 1.91 20.75 -35.21
C GLU A 72 1.52 22.15 -35.71
N THR A 73 0.21 22.39 -35.82
CA THR A 73 -0.34 23.70 -36.16
C THR A 73 0.06 24.75 -35.13
N ALA A 74 -0.07 24.43 -33.83
CA ALA A 74 0.32 25.33 -32.75
C ALA A 74 1.84 25.63 -32.73
N HIS A 75 2.68 24.64 -33.03
CA HIS A 75 4.13 24.82 -33.11
C HIS A 75 4.54 25.82 -34.20
N ALA A 76 3.88 25.78 -35.37
CA ALA A 76 4.14 26.73 -36.44
C ALA A 76 3.83 28.18 -36.03
N LEU A 77 2.83 28.40 -35.17
CA LEU A 77 2.46 29.73 -34.68
C LEU A 77 3.56 30.37 -33.83
N PHE A 78 4.25 29.59 -33.00
CA PHE A 78 5.27 30.14 -32.08
C PHE A 78 6.46 30.79 -32.79
N SER A 79 6.73 30.46 -34.06
CA SER A 79 7.77 31.13 -34.85
C SER A 79 7.55 32.65 -34.97
N ALA A 80 6.31 33.11 -34.89
CA ALA A 80 5.97 34.54 -34.91
C ALA A 80 5.92 35.19 -33.51
N TRP A 81 6.15 34.42 -32.43
CA TRP A 81 5.99 34.85 -31.04
C TRP A 81 7.18 34.42 -30.16
N PRO A 82 8.37 35.04 -30.31
CA PRO A 82 9.55 34.68 -29.52
C PRO A 82 9.36 34.77 -28.00
N GLN A 83 8.51 35.69 -27.55
CA GLN A 83 8.14 35.86 -26.14
C GLN A 83 7.33 34.67 -25.56
N ALA A 84 6.77 33.81 -26.41
CA ALA A 84 5.99 32.63 -26.03
C ALA A 84 6.81 31.32 -26.05
N GLU A 85 8.15 31.40 -25.98
CA GLU A 85 9.02 30.22 -26.02
C GLU A 85 8.72 29.23 -24.88
N SER A 86 8.29 29.71 -23.70
CA SER A 86 7.86 28.85 -22.60
C SER A 86 6.68 27.94 -22.97
N LEU A 87 5.66 28.48 -23.67
CA LEU A 87 4.51 27.70 -24.14
C LEU A 87 4.91 26.66 -25.19
N LYS A 88 5.84 27.02 -26.07
CA LYS A 88 6.39 26.09 -27.06
C LYS A 88 7.17 24.96 -26.42
N MET A 89 7.99 25.25 -25.42
CA MET A 89 8.72 24.25 -24.63
C MET A 89 7.75 23.32 -23.89
N ASP A 90 6.70 23.88 -23.29
CA ASP A 90 5.66 23.11 -22.61
C ASP A 90 4.92 22.19 -23.57
N LEU A 91 4.50 22.67 -24.74
CA LEU A 91 3.82 21.86 -25.74
C LEU A 91 4.69 20.69 -26.23
N LYS A 92 5.97 20.95 -26.47
CA LYS A 92 6.95 19.90 -26.81
C LYS A 92 7.08 18.89 -25.67
N ARG A 93 7.18 19.37 -24.43
CA ARG A 93 7.30 18.50 -23.25
C ARG A 93 6.06 17.65 -23.03
N ILE A 94 4.86 18.18 -23.30
CA ILE A 94 3.61 17.40 -23.30
C ILE A 94 3.75 16.25 -24.30
N ALA A 95 4.15 16.51 -25.55
CA ALA A 95 4.30 15.48 -26.58
C ALA A 95 5.26 14.34 -26.15
N GLU A 96 6.40 14.70 -25.57
CA GLU A 96 7.38 13.73 -25.03
C GLU A 96 6.76 12.86 -23.92
N LEU A 97 6.06 13.49 -22.98
CA LEU A 97 5.42 12.81 -21.86
C LEU A 97 4.22 11.96 -22.29
N GLU A 98 3.47 12.36 -23.33
CA GLU A 98 2.42 11.53 -23.93
C GLU A 98 2.98 10.23 -24.54
N SER A 99 4.12 10.33 -25.23
CA SER A 99 4.83 9.16 -25.76
C SER A 99 5.35 8.26 -24.63
N GLY A 100 5.92 8.86 -23.58
CA GLY A 100 6.34 8.15 -22.38
C GLY A 100 5.18 7.43 -21.68
N TRP A 101 4.04 8.09 -21.56
CA TRP A 101 2.82 7.54 -20.96
C TRP A 101 2.33 6.34 -21.77
N SER A 102 2.28 6.47 -23.09
CA SER A 102 1.84 5.40 -24.00
C SER A 102 2.76 4.17 -23.91
N THR A 103 4.07 4.42 -23.80
CA THR A 103 5.08 3.36 -23.61
C THR A 103 4.92 2.66 -22.25
N ALA A 104 4.72 3.43 -21.18
CA ALA A 104 4.51 2.89 -19.83
C ALA A 104 3.22 2.07 -19.75
N PHE A 105 2.14 2.56 -20.37
CA PHE A 105 0.86 1.87 -20.42
C PHE A 105 0.95 0.56 -21.22
N ALA A 106 1.57 0.58 -22.40
CA ALA A 106 1.78 -0.63 -23.20
C ALA A 106 2.64 -1.68 -22.47
N LYS A 107 3.61 -1.27 -21.65
CA LYS A 107 4.37 -2.19 -20.79
C LYS A 107 3.47 -2.86 -19.75
N LEU A 108 2.62 -2.07 -19.08
CA LEU A 108 1.66 -2.55 -18.09
C LEU A 108 0.64 -3.53 -18.71
N GLU A 109 0.16 -3.24 -19.92
CA GLU A 109 -0.75 -4.12 -20.69
C GLU A 109 -0.12 -5.44 -21.12
N ARG A 110 1.21 -5.58 -21.13
CA ARG A 110 1.89 -6.83 -21.52
C ARG A 110 2.16 -7.77 -20.34
N LEU A 111 2.09 -7.28 -19.11
CA LEU A 111 2.38 -8.11 -17.93
C LEU A 111 1.33 -9.22 -17.77
N PRO A 112 1.71 -10.44 -17.34
CA PRO A 112 0.74 -11.50 -17.11
C PRO A 112 -0.14 -11.14 -15.91
N LYS A 113 -1.47 -11.23 -16.08
CA LYS A 113 -2.46 -10.83 -15.06
C LYS A 113 -2.89 -11.98 -14.16
N ASP A 114 -2.78 -13.20 -14.68
CA ASP A 114 -3.18 -14.44 -14.01
C ASP A 114 -1.98 -15.24 -13.49
N ASP A 115 -0.76 -14.68 -13.55
CA ASP A 115 0.46 -15.33 -13.08
C ASP A 115 0.77 -14.91 -11.64
N ASP A 116 0.81 -15.90 -10.75
CA ASP A 116 0.98 -15.76 -9.30
C ASP A 116 2.44 -15.65 -8.84
N HIS A 117 3.41 -15.64 -9.74
CA HIS A 117 4.82 -15.52 -9.37
C HIS A 117 5.17 -14.13 -8.79
N ALA A 118 5.90 -14.11 -7.67
CA ALA A 118 6.33 -12.88 -6.97
C ALA A 118 7.06 -11.87 -7.88
N SER A 119 7.88 -12.35 -8.84
CA SER A 119 8.57 -11.52 -9.82
C SER A 119 7.62 -10.74 -10.75
N VAL A 120 6.42 -11.29 -11.01
CA VAL A 120 5.37 -10.63 -11.78
C VAL A 120 4.72 -9.52 -10.95
N ALA A 121 4.46 -9.76 -9.66
CA ALA A 121 3.89 -8.75 -8.75
C ALA A 121 4.81 -7.52 -8.60
N GLU A 122 6.11 -7.74 -8.42
CA GLU A 122 7.11 -6.65 -8.40
C GLU A 122 7.13 -5.88 -9.73
N SER A 123 7.12 -6.60 -10.85
CA SER A 123 7.08 -6.00 -12.18
C SER A 123 5.82 -5.14 -12.39
N PHE A 124 4.69 -5.58 -11.84
CA PHE A 124 3.41 -4.87 -11.92
C PHE A 124 3.40 -3.60 -11.08
N SER A 125 3.89 -3.69 -9.85
CA SER A 125 4.10 -2.53 -8.96
C SER A 125 4.98 -1.48 -9.63
N ALA A 126 6.13 -1.90 -10.16
CA ALA A 126 7.07 -1.01 -10.83
C ALA A 126 6.48 -0.37 -12.10
N ALA A 127 5.71 -1.13 -12.89
CA ALA A 127 5.05 -0.61 -14.10
C ALA A 127 3.96 0.42 -13.77
N LEU A 128 3.11 0.15 -12.78
CA LEU A 128 2.12 1.12 -12.29
C LEU A 128 2.79 2.38 -11.76
N GLY A 129 3.82 2.23 -10.92
CA GLY A 129 4.58 3.38 -10.38
C GLY A 129 5.20 4.24 -11.48
N THR A 130 5.76 3.61 -12.52
CA THR A 130 6.29 4.32 -13.70
C THR A 130 5.19 5.09 -14.43
N LEU A 131 4.04 4.46 -14.67
CA LEU A 131 2.91 5.09 -15.35
C LEU A 131 2.40 6.32 -14.59
N PHE A 132 2.16 6.18 -13.28
CA PHE A 132 1.68 7.29 -12.46
C PHE A 132 2.71 8.41 -12.33
N SER A 133 4.01 8.08 -12.25
CA SER A 133 5.06 9.09 -12.26
C SER A 133 5.03 9.93 -13.54
N VAL A 134 4.95 9.28 -14.70
CA VAL A 134 4.87 10.00 -15.99
C VAL A 134 3.56 10.79 -16.09
N ASP A 135 2.44 10.24 -15.61
CA ASP A 135 1.14 10.93 -15.65
C ASP A 135 1.10 12.18 -14.76
N ARG A 136 1.75 12.16 -13.58
CA ARG A 136 1.88 13.35 -12.71
C ARG A 136 2.67 14.46 -13.40
N ASP A 137 3.80 14.12 -14.00
CA ASP A 137 4.61 15.09 -14.76
C ASP A 137 3.80 15.66 -15.94
N LEU A 138 3.08 14.80 -16.65
CA LEU A 138 2.23 15.18 -17.78
C LEU A 138 1.10 16.12 -17.34
N ALA A 139 0.41 15.80 -16.24
CA ALA A 139 -0.63 16.65 -15.67
C ALA A 139 -0.09 18.04 -15.27
N ALA A 140 1.07 18.08 -14.62
CA ALA A 140 1.70 19.33 -14.20
C ALA A 140 2.06 20.23 -15.40
N VAL A 141 2.65 19.66 -16.46
CA VAL A 141 3.03 20.43 -17.65
C VAL A 141 1.80 20.91 -18.43
N ARG A 142 0.75 20.07 -18.56
CA ARG A 142 -0.52 20.49 -19.19
C ARG A 142 -1.17 21.66 -18.44
N GLN A 143 -1.21 21.61 -17.11
CA GLN A 143 -1.74 22.72 -16.31
C GLN A 143 -0.91 23.99 -16.47
N ARG A 144 0.43 23.88 -16.45
CA ARG A 144 1.33 25.01 -16.68
C ARG A 144 1.10 25.65 -18.06
N PHE A 145 0.99 24.84 -19.11
CA PHE A 145 0.68 25.31 -20.46
C PHE A 145 -0.65 26.07 -20.51
N LEU A 146 -1.72 25.49 -19.95
CA LEU A 146 -3.06 26.09 -19.97
C LEU A 146 -3.10 27.42 -19.21
N LEU A 147 -2.42 27.53 -18.07
CA LEU A 147 -2.30 28.78 -17.32
C LEU A 147 -1.44 29.80 -18.06
N GLY A 148 -0.31 29.37 -18.63
CA GLY A 148 0.60 30.26 -19.35
C GLY A 148 -0.04 30.92 -20.58
N ILE A 149 -1.06 30.32 -21.20
CA ILE A 149 -1.81 30.94 -22.30
C ILE A 149 -2.50 32.25 -21.85
N GLU A 150 -2.84 32.38 -20.57
CA GLU A 150 -3.52 33.58 -20.06
C GLU A 150 -2.66 34.83 -20.20
N ASP A 151 -1.33 34.68 -20.14
CA ASP A 151 -0.35 35.75 -20.34
C ASP A 151 -0.25 36.22 -21.80
N PHE A 152 -0.84 35.47 -22.76
CA PHE A 152 -0.81 35.78 -24.18
C PHE A 152 -2.22 35.86 -24.79
N PRO A 153 -3.01 36.91 -24.51
CA PRO A 153 -4.40 37.04 -25.00
C PRO A 153 -4.54 36.91 -26.52
N ALA A 154 -3.55 37.39 -27.29
CA ALA A 154 -3.54 37.31 -28.76
C ALA A 154 -3.38 35.88 -29.31
N LEU A 155 -2.81 34.96 -28.52
CA LEU A 155 -2.63 33.55 -28.87
C LEU A 155 -3.79 32.68 -28.42
N ARG A 156 -4.60 33.13 -27.45
CA ARG A 156 -5.67 32.34 -26.83
C ARG A 156 -6.62 31.71 -27.85
N GLY A 157 -7.14 32.51 -28.78
CA GLY A 157 -8.07 32.01 -29.81
C GLY A 157 -7.42 31.05 -30.80
N GLN A 158 -6.13 31.27 -31.12
CA GLN A 158 -5.38 30.44 -32.07
C GLN A 158 -4.99 29.10 -31.45
N LEU A 159 -4.70 29.07 -30.14
CA LEU A 159 -4.34 27.87 -29.39
C LEU A 159 -5.55 27.15 -28.79
N GLU A 160 -6.78 27.63 -28.99
CA GLU A 160 -7.96 27.05 -28.32
C GLU A 160 -8.21 25.61 -28.76
N ALA A 161 -7.98 25.27 -30.04
CA ALA A 161 -8.16 23.91 -30.51
C ALA A 161 -7.24 22.90 -29.80
N VAL A 162 -5.94 23.22 -29.66
CA VAL A 162 -4.99 22.35 -28.95
C VAL A 162 -5.27 22.35 -27.44
N SER A 163 -5.62 23.51 -26.88
CA SER A 163 -5.96 23.66 -25.45
C SER A 163 -7.19 22.85 -25.07
N ALA A 164 -8.23 22.82 -25.91
CA ALA A 164 -9.42 22.02 -25.68
C ALA A 164 -9.11 20.51 -25.67
N THR A 165 -8.16 20.05 -26.49
CA THR A 165 -7.71 18.65 -26.46
C THR A 165 -6.88 18.37 -25.20
N ILE A 166 -5.96 19.27 -24.84
CA ILE A 166 -5.18 19.18 -23.59
C ILE A 166 -6.11 19.11 -22.38
N ARG A 167 -7.14 19.95 -22.29
CA ARG A 167 -8.13 19.92 -21.20
C ARG A 167 -8.90 18.59 -21.15
N ARG A 168 -9.22 17.98 -22.29
CA ARG A 168 -9.88 16.66 -22.34
C ARG A 168 -8.95 15.53 -21.86
N LEU A 169 -7.69 15.57 -22.26
CA LEU A 169 -6.66 14.62 -21.79
C LEU A 169 -6.35 14.82 -20.30
N GLN A 170 -6.36 16.08 -19.82
CA GLN A 170 -6.14 16.42 -18.42
C GLN A 170 -7.17 15.78 -17.50
N ARG A 171 -8.46 15.74 -17.89
CA ARG A 171 -9.50 15.05 -17.11
C ARG A 171 -9.19 13.57 -16.86
N ILE A 172 -8.50 12.92 -17.80
CA ILE A 172 -8.07 11.52 -17.61
C ILE A 172 -7.00 11.47 -16.53
N SER A 173 -5.97 12.32 -16.61
CA SER A 173 -4.92 12.37 -15.58
C SER A 173 -5.46 12.76 -14.20
N ASP A 174 -6.44 13.67 -14.13
CA ASP A 174 -7.12 14.01 -12.87
C ASP A 174 -7.81 12.77 -12.27
N ARG A 175 -8.43 11.93 -13.10
CA ARG A 175 -9.02 10.64 -12.68
C ARG A 175 -7.96 9.60 -12.31
N LEU A 176 -6.83 9.54 -13.00
CA LEU A 176 -5.73 8.63 -12.67
C LEU A 176 -5.09 8.98 -11.33
N ARG A 177 -4.96 10.28 -11.00
CA ARG A 177 -4.52 10.73 -9.68
C ARG A 177 -5.44 10.23 -8.57
N MET A 178 -6.76 10.21 -8.81
CA MET A 178 -7.71 9.66 -7.83
C MET A 178 -7.54 8.14 -7.66
N VAL A 179 -7.14 7.41 -8.71
CA VAL A 179 -6.84 5.97 -8.61
C VAL A 179 -5.54 5.72 -7.84
N GLU A 180 -4.53 6.58 -8.00
CA GLU A 180 -3.26 6.49 -7.28
C GLU A 180 -3.41 6.81 -5.79
N GLU A 181 -4.15 7.87 -5.48
CA GLU A 181 -4.31 8.43 -4.14
C GLU A 181 -5.78 8.45 -3.69
N PRO A 182 -6.50 7.30 -3.71
CA PRO A 182 -7.95 7.25 -3.48
C PRO A 182 -8.35 7.73 -2.08
N GLU A 183 -7.44 7.67 -1.10
CA GLU A 183 -7.60 8.22 0.25
C GLU A 183 -7.79 9.74 0.28
N LYS A 184 -7.28 10.47 -0.72
CA LYS A 184 -7.43 11.94 -0.80
C LYS A 184 -8.78 12.38 -1.38
N PHE A 185 -9.59 11.44 -1.87
CA PHE A 185 -10.85 11.71 -2.56
C PHE A 185 -11.99 10.86 -1.95
N PRO A 186 -12.35 11.09 -0.67
CA PRO A 186 -13.36 10.30 0.03
C PRO A 186 -14.75 10.35 -0.63
N GLU A 187 -15.06 11.44 -1.34
CA GLU A 187 -16.33 11.67 -2.02
C GLU A 187 -16.53 10.83 -3.29
N GLN A 188 -15.46 10.23 -3.84
CA GLN A 188 -15.54 9.41 -5.05
C GLN A 188 -16.00 7.98 -4.69
N ALA A 189 -17.32 7.76 -4.78
CA ALA A 189 -17.95 6.49 -4.39
C ALA A 189 -17.47 5.28 -5.23
N ASP A 190 -17.11 5.50 -6.49
CA ASP A 190 -16.63 4.46 -7.40
C ASP A 190 -15.21 3.98 -7.06
N LEU A 191 -14.46 4.73 -6.26
CA LEU A 191 -13.12 4.39 -5.79
C LEU A 191 -13.11 3.80 -4.38
N ALA A 192 -14.28 3.64 -3.74
CA ALA A 192 -14.39 3.17 -2.37
C ALA A 192 -13.64 1.85 -2.14
N ARG A 193 -13.76 0.88 -3.07
CA ARG A 193 -13.06 -0.42 -2.94
C ARG A 193 -11.54 -0.27 -2.94
N LEU A 194 -10.97 0.56 -3.83
CA LEU A 194 -9.53 0.78 -3.89
C LEU A 194 -9.03 1.45 -2.61
N ARG A 195 -9.77 2.45 -2.13
CA ARG A 195 -9.50 3.12 -0.86
C ARG A 195 -9.52 2.15 0.30
N ASP A 196 -10.61 1.39 0.45
CA ASP A 196 -10.79 0.47 1.57
C ASP A 196 -9.73 -0.64 1.57
N SER A 197 -9.34 -1.16 0.39
CA SER A 197 -8.25 -2.13 0.27
C SER A 197 -6.90 -1.54 0.67
N LYS A 198 -6.55 -0.35 0.16
CA LYS A 198 -5.29 0.34 0.49
C LYS A 198 -5.23 0.69 1.98
N GLU A 199 -6.31 1.25 2.52
CA GLU A 199 -6.44 1.56 3.95
C GLU A 199 -6.33 0.31 4.81
N SER A 200 -6.96 -0.80 4.40
CA SER A 200 -6.89 -2.05 5.17
C SER A 200 -5.46 -2.59 5.28
N ILE A 201 -4.66 -2.50 4.21
CA ILE A 201 -3.24 -2.91 4.21
C ILE A 201 -2.44 -2.01 5.16
N LEU A 202 -2.57 -0.68 5.02
CA LEU A 202 -1.84 0.28 5.85
C LEU A 202 -2.20 0.18 7.32
N GLU A 203 -3.48 -0.01 7.63
CA GLU A 203 -3.96 -0.14 9.01
C GLU A 203 -3.54 -1.47 9.63
N LEU A 204 -3.44 -2.55 8.84
CA LEU A 204 -2.90 -3.83 9.32
C LEU A 204 -1.44 -3.66 9.72
N GLN A 205 -0.64 -3.04 8.85
CA GLN A 205 0.77 -2.75 9.12
C GLN A 205 0.92 -1.92 10.39
N LYS A 206 0.28 -0.75 10.43
CA LYS A 206 0.36 0.20 11.53
C LYS A 206 -0.05 -0.39 12.88
N ARG A 207 -1.20 -1.09 12.93
CA ARG A 207 -1.71 -1.64 14.21
C ARG A 207 -0.88 -2.83 14.70
N SER A 208 -0.43 -3.68 13.78
CA SER A 208 0.42 -4.81 14.14
C SER A 208 1.79 -4.33 14.60
N ASP A 209 2.38 -3.34 13.91
CA ASP A 209 3.63 -2.70 14.29
C ASP A 209 3.56 -2.10 15.70
N ALA A 210 2.50 -1.34 15.99
CA ALA A 210 2.30 -0.75 17.32
C ALA A 210 2.16 -1.82 18.41
N LEU A 211 1.48 -2.94 18.12
CA LEU A 211 1.33 -4.04 19.07
C LEU A 211 2.63 -4.83 19.26
N VAL A 212 3.38 -5.07 18.18
CA VAL A 212 4.73 -5.65 18.23
C VAL A 212 5.62 -4.80 19.12
N ASP A 213 5.68 -3.49 18.91
CA ASP A 213 6.51 -2.59 19.72
C ASP A 213 6.13 -2.62 21.19
N ALA A 214 4.83 -2.66 21.48
CA ALA A 214 4.35 -2.71 22.85
C ALA A 214 4.68 -4.04 23.55
N VAL A 215 4.60 -5.17 22.83
CA VAL A 215 5.02 -6.49 23.34
C VAL A 215 6.53 -6.52 23.55
N LEU A 216 7.33 -6.04 22.59
CA LEU A 216 8.79 -6.05 22.67
C LEU A 216 9.30 -5.16 23.81
N LEU A 217 8.69 -3.99 24.03
CA LEU A 217 9.02 -3.11 25.15
C LEU A 217 8.80 -3.77 26.52
N LYS A 218 7.88 -4.73 26.59
CA LYS A 218 7.51 -5.47 27.81
C LYS A 218 8.08 -6.87 27.86
N LYS A 219 8.91 -7.27 26.88
CA LYS A 219 9.37 -8.64 26.69
C LYS A 219 9.98 -9.25 27.95
N GLU A 220 10.88 -8.54 28.62
CA GLU A 220 11.54 -9.04 29.84
C GLU A 220 10.53 -9.32 30.96
N GLN A 221 9.60 -8.38 31.22
CA GLN A 221 8.55 -8.51 32.24
C GLN A 221 7.59 -9.67 31.92
N ILE A 222 7.27 -9.83 30.63
CA ILE A 222 6.44 -10.94 30.13
C ILE A 222 7.14 -12.27 30.34
N ASP A 223 8.41 -12.38 29.94
CA ASP A 223 9.21 -13.61 30.06
C ASP A 223 9.43 -13.97 31.54
N GLU A 224 9.65 -13.01 32.42
CA GLU A 224 9.70 -13.20 33.89
C GLU A 224 8.37 -13.74 34.44
N THR A 225 7.25 -13.18 33.98
CA THR A 225 5.91 -13.64 34.39
C THR A 225 5.65 -15.08 33.96
N LEU A 226 6.01 -15.41 32.71
CA LEU A 226 5.90 -16.77 32.19
C LEU A 226 6.82 -17.73 32.96
N ALA A 227 8.03 -17.30 33.32
CA ALA A 227 8.98 -18.09 34.09
C ALA A 227 8.50 -18.44 35.50
N ALA A 228 7.70 -17.57 36.12
CA ALA A 228 7.09 -17.83 37.42
C ALA A 228 5.95 -18.87 37.38
N ILE A 229 5.41 -19.15 36.20
CA ILE A 229 4.20 -19.98 36.02
C ILE A 229 4.52 -21.37 35.45
N VAL A 230 5.55 -21.43 34.59
CA VAL A 230 5.96 -22.64 33.88
C VAL A 230 7.18 -23.23 34.59
N ASP A 231 7.04 -24.45 35.11
CA ASP A 231 8.14 -25.15 35.77
C ASP A 231 9.29 -25.38 34.78
N ASN A 232 10.52 -25.03 35.20
CA ASN A 232 11.72 -25.08 34.35
C ASN A 232 11.59 -24.28 33.04
N PHE A 233 10.89 -23.15 33.06
CA PHE A 233 10.79 -22.26 31.90
C PHE A 233 12.17 -21.85 31.41
N ALA A 234 12.48 -22.25 30.19
CA ALA A 234 13.55 -21.67 29.39
C ALA A 234 12.88 -21.28 28.07
N PRO A 235 12.78 -19.98 27.74
CA PRO A 235 12.14 -19.51 26.53
C PRO A 235 12.62 -20.28 25.30
N GLU A 236 13.92 -20.57 25.22
CA GLU A 236 14.59 -21.25 24.11
C GLU A 236 14.14 -22.71 23.93
N ARG A 237 13.53 -23.32 24.95
CA ARG A 237 13.02 -24.70 24.91
C ARG A 237 11.55 -24.79 24.51
N ILE A 238 10.85 -23.66 24.46
CA ILE A 238 9.46 -23.60 24.01
C ILE A 238 9.48 -23.47 22.49
N ASP A 239 8.53 -24.15 21.84
CA ASP A 239 8.32 -23.97 20.41
C ASP A 239 8.20 -22.47 20.08
N PRO A 240 8.94 -21.95 19.08
CA PRO A 240 8.97 -20.51 18.81
C PRO A 240 7.58 -19.91 18.53
N VAL A 241 6.66 -20.68 17.94
CA VAL A 241 5.27 -20.23 17.70
C VAL A 241 4.52 -20.13 19.03
N ASP A 242 4.60 -21.16 19.87
CA ASP A 242 3.96 -21.14 21.19
C ASP A 242 4.51 -20.01 22.06
N ARG A 243 5.82 -19.75 22.01
CA ARG A 243 6.46 -18.63 22.71
C ARG A 243 5.92 -17.28 22.22
N ALA A 244 5.80 -17.08 20.91
CA ALA A 244 5.23 -15.86 20.34
C ALA A 244 3.76 -15.65 20.78
N ILE A 245 2.96 -16.72 20.75
CA ILE A 245 1.55 -16.69 21.19
C ILE A 245 1.45 -16.39 22.69
N LEU A 246 2.27 -17.03 23.52
CA LEU A 246 2.29 -16.80 24.97
C LEU A 246 2.69 -15.37 25.32
N ARG A 247 3.68 -14.80 24.63
CA ARG A 247 4.10 -13.42 24.84
C ARG A 247 3.00 -12.42 24.49
N LEU A 248 2.36 -12.60 23.33
CA LEU A 248 1.23 -11.77 22.93
C LEU A 248 0.05 -11.91 23.90
N GLY A 249 -0.36 -13.14 24.23
CA GLY A 249 -1.48 -13.38 25.13
C GLY A 249 -1.24 -12.84 26.54
N THR A 250 -0.02 -12.99 27.07
CA THR A 250 0.37 -12.43 28.37
C THR A 250 0.33 -10.91 28.36
N TYR A 251 0.86 -10.28 27.30
CA TYR A 251 0.78 -8.83 27.13
C TYR A 251 -0.68 -8.35 27.09
N GLU A 252 -1.54 -9.00 26.32
CA GLU A 252 -2.95 -8.62 26.23
C GLU A 252 -3.68 -8.75 27.58
N ILE A 253 -3.40 -9.80 28.36
CA ILE A 253 -3.99 -10.01 29.68
C ILE A 253 -3.53 -8.95 30.70
N LEU A 254 -2.24 -8.62 30.72
CA LEU A 254 -1.66 -7.81 31.81
C LEU A 254 -1.57 -6.32 31.51
N HIS A 255 -1.62 -5.94 30.23
CA HIS A 255 -1.25 -4.59 29.80
C HIS A 255 -2.26 -3.93 28.86
N THR A 256 -3.41 -4.56 28.62
CA THR A 256 -4.48 -4.00 27.79
C THR A 256 -5.84 -4.11 28.47
N GLU A 257 -6.85 -3.45 27.90
CA GLU A 257 -8.24 -3.56 28.35
C GLU A 257 -8.95 -4.82 27.81
N THR A 258 -8.23 -5.71 27.11
CA THR A 258 -8.80 -6.93 26.55
C THR A 258 -9.19 -7.88 27.69
N PRO A 259 -10.46 -8.31 27.79
CA PRO A 259 -10.85 -9.24 28.84
C PRO A 259 -10.02 -10.53 28.76
N PRO A 260 -9.50 -11.08 29.87
CA PRO A 260 -8.58 -12.21 29.83
C PRO A 260 -9.12 -13.43 29.11
N LYS A 261 -10.43 -13.71 29.27
CA LYS A 261 -11.11 -14.79 28.55
C LYS A 261 -11.05 -14.63 27.03
N VAL A 262 -11.14 -13.39 26.53
CA VAL A 262 -11.04 -13.09 25.09
C VAL A 262 -9.59 -13.31 24.63
N ALA A 263 -8.60 -12.77 25.34
CA ALA A 263 -7.19 -12.96 25.02
C ALA A 263 -6.79 -14.44 24.99
N ILE A 264 -7.23 -15.23 25.98
CA ILE A 264 -7.00 -16.68 26.07
C ILE A 264 -7.65 -17.41 24.87
N ASN A 265 -8.91 -17.10 24.55
CA ASN A 265 -9.60 -17.73 23.42
C ASN A 265 -8.91 -17.43 22.08
N GLU A 266 -8.47 -16.19 21.86
CA GLU A 266 -7.76 -15.79 20.63
C GLU A 266 -6.38 -16.47 20.56
N ALA A 267 -5.65 -16.57 21.67
CA ALA A 267 -4.39 -17.31 21.74
C ALA A 267 -4.57 -18.81 21.44
N ILE A 268 -5.65 -19.42 21.92
CA ILE A 268 -6.02 -20.81 21.57
C ILE A 268 -6.26 -20.96 20.07
N GLU A 269 -6.97 -20.01 19.45
CA GLU A 269 -7.25 -20.05 18.01
C GLU A 269 -5.98 -19.90 17.17
N LEU A 270 -5.02 -19.06 17.62
CA LEU A 270 -3.70 -18.94 17.01
C LEU A 270 -2.90 -20.26 17.14
N ALA A 271 -2.93 -20.88 18.32
CA ALA A 271 -2.23 -22.14 18.59
C ALA A 271 -2.79 -23.30 17.75
N LYS A 272 -4.11 -23.33 17.48
CA LYS A 272 -4.71 -24.29 16.55
C LYS A 272 -4.26 -24.09 15.12
N ARG A 273 -4.00 -22.84 14.72
CA ARG A 273 -3.67 -22.47 13.34
C ARG A 273 -2.20 -22.67 13.01
N PHE A 274 -1.31 -22.32 13.95
CA PHE A 274 0.14 -22.27 13.70
C PHE A 274 0.94 -23.25 14.55
N GLY A 275 0.40 -23.71 15.67
CA GLY A 275 1.10 -24.60 16.60
C GLY A 275 0.99 -26.08 16.23
N THR A 276 1.50 -26.91 17.14
CA THR A 276 1.41 -28.38 17.08
C THR A 276 0.11 -28.89 17.72
N THR A 277 -0.10 -30.21 17.68
CA THR A 277 -1.27 -30.86 18.32
C THR A 277 -1.40 -30.53 19.81
N ASP A 278 -0.28 -30.35 20.52
CA ASP A 278 -0.25 -30.10 21.96
C ASP A 278 -0.29 -28.60 22.33
N SER A 279 0.05 -27.72 21.38
CA SER A 279 0.13 -26.27 21.57
C SER A 279 -1.14 -25.67 22.16
N ARG A 280 -2.31 -26.09 21.67
CA ARG A 280 -3.60 -25.60 22.20
C ARG A 280 -3.74 -25.79 23.71
N ARG A 281 -3.43 -27.00 24.20
CA ARG A 281 -3.58 -27.36 25.62
C ARG A 281 -2.54 -26.63 26.46
N PHE A 282 -1.32 -26.55 25.94
CA PHE A 282 -0.22 -25.85 26.59
C PHE A 282 -0.52 -24.35 26.75
N VAL A 283 -0.81 -23.65 25.65
CA VAL A 283 -1.13 -22.21 25.64
C VAL A 283 -2.28 -21.88 26.58
N ASN A 284 -3.39 -22.62 26.50
CA ASN A 284 -4.52 -22.40 27.40
C ASN A 284 -4.13 -22.55 28.88
N GLY A 285 -3.41 -23.64 29.22
CA GLY A 285 -3.03 -23.91 30.60
C GLY A 285 -2.09 -22.87 31.20
N VAL A 286 -1.20 -22.28 30.40
CA VAL A 286 -0.30 -21.21 30.84
C VAL A 286 -1.07 -19.90 31.01
N LEU A 287 -1.84 -19.46 30.01
CA LEU A 287 -2.54 -18.18 30.05
C LEU A 287 -3.69 -18.17 31.09
N ASP A 288 -4.33 -19.32 31.37
CA ASP A 288 -5.26 -19.48 32.49
C ASP A 288 -4.60 -19.21 33.85
N LYS A 289 -3.31 -19.50 34.01
CA LYS A 289 -2.55 -19.17 35.23
C LYS A 289 -2.16 -17.70 35.24
N VAL A 290 -1.75 -17.14 34.10
CA VAL A 290 -1.43 -15.70 33.96
C VAL A 290 -2.62 -14.84 34.37
N SER A 291 -3.82 -15.13 33.86
CA SER A 291 -5.03 -14.34 34.17
C SER A 291 -5.40 -14.32 35.66
N LYS A 292 -4.92 -15.28 36.46
CA LYS A 292 -5.14 -15.30 37.92
C LYS A 292 -4.19 -14.37 38.67
N LEU A 293 -3.12 -13.90 38.04
CA LEU A 293 -2.22 -12.89 38.61
C LEU A 293 -2.88 -11.50 38.60
N GLU A 294 -3.71 -11.22 37.59
CA GLU A 294 -4.44 -9.96 37.42
C GLU A 294 -5.50 -9.73 38.52
N VAL A 295 -6.05 -10.81 39.09
CA VAL A 295 -7.14 -10.75 40.10
C VAL A 295 -6.65 -10.24 41.48
N LYS A 296 -5.35 -9.91 41.63
CA LYS A 296 -4.83 -9.24 42.82
C LYS A 296 -4.65 -7.76 42.55
N SER A 297 -5.73 -6.99 42.61
CA SER A 297 -5.73 -5.55 42.84
C SER A 297 -6.89 -5.18 43.76
#